data_AF-A0A9P1GB66-F1
#
_entry.id   AF-A0A9P1GB66-F1
#
_cell.length_a   1.000
_cell.length_b   1.000
_cell.length_c   1.000
_cell.angle_alpha   90.00
_cell.angle_beta   90.00
_cell.angle_gamma   90.00
#
_symmetry.space_group_name_H-M   'P 1'
#
loop_
_entity.id
_entity.type
_entity.pdbx_description
1 polymer ?
#
loop_
_entity_poly.entity_id
_entity_poly.type
_entity_poly.pdbx_seq_one_letter_code
_entity_poly.pdbx_strand_id
1 'polypeptide(L)'
;MWAPFFELPKDIGCECTGSNAPAPADEEAPVRANDVPAPPTSDAKVQGSSSSSSAVTGAVTGAGSKPLRPGAVGIGSHAPELQVQGLRIRGGSGRCLASVPLVQDRAYWEIHVVEVGQQIGTLLLAGVAAQGPDDHLQQRLGATARSFGVQFGTSEPLKVGDVIGIACNQATFPVSVTAWHNGAPVPAPMPRGLKGELWPALFVSDCVVDWALAESHWKENTSRPQGFEAPMPSRGLIGGD
;
A
#
# COMPACT_ATOMS: atom_id res chain seq x y z
N MET A 1 -42.69 -16.73 21.45
CA MET A 1 -42.58 -15.27 21.41
C MET A 1 -42.01 -14.92 20.03
N TRP A 2 -42.90 -14.61 19.08
CA TRP A 2 -42.58 -14.38 17.66
C TRP A 2 -42.11 -12.93 17.46
N ALA A 3 -41.04 -12.73 16.70
CA ALA A 3 -40.61 -11.42 16.23
C ALA A 3 -41.26 -11.14 14.85
N PRO A 4 -41.78 -9.92 14.60
CA PRO A 4 -42.42 -9.61 13.34
C PRO A 4 -41.41 -9.30 12.22
N PHE A 5 -41.88 -9.71 11.05
CA PHE A 5 -41.39 -9.59 9.70
C PHE A 5 -41.21 -8.11 9.28
N PHE A 6 -40.09 -7.79 8.65
CA PHE A 6 -39.83 -6.47 8.03
C PHE A 6 -40.58 -6.37 6.69
N GLU A 7 -41.49 -5.41 6.56
CA GLU A 7 -41.96 -4.90 5.27
C GLU A 7 -41.02 -3.79 4.79
N LEU A 8 -40.42 -3.99 3.61
CA LEU A 8 -39.70 -2.95 2.86
C LEU A 8 -40.63 -2.44 1.74
N PRO A 9 -40.77 -1.11 1.54
CA PRO A 9 -41.52 -0.55 0.43
C PRO A 9 -40.87 -0.87 -0.91
N LYS A 10 -41.71 -1.36 -1.82
CA LYS A 10 -41.44 -1.47 -3.25
C LYS A 10 -41.56 -0.10 -3.92
N ASP A 11 -40.87 0.04 -5.03
CA ASP A 11 -41.13 0.95 -6.15
C ASP A 11 -40.80 2.44 -5.96
N ILE A 12 -39.64 2.85 -6.49
CA ILE A 12 -39.51 4.18 -7.14
C ILE A 12 -38.74 4.01 -8.46
N GLY A 13 -39.52 3.90 -9.53
CA GLY A 13 -39.42 4.72 -10.74
C GLY A 13 -38.06 4.90 -11.40
N CYS A 14 -37.74 3.97 -12.29
CA CYS A 14 -36.93 4.23 -13.47
C CYS A 14 -37.83 4.90 -14.52
N GLU A 15 -37.49 6.10 -15.01
CA GLU A 15 -37.80 6.60 -16.37
C GLU A 15 -37.45 8.10 -16.48
N CYS A 16 -36.44 8.42 -17.29
CA CYS A 16 -36.32 9.71 -17.97
C CYS A 16 -35.52 9.48 -19.26
N THR A 17 -36.27 9.12 -20.30
CA THR A 17 -35.92 9.29 -21.70
C THR A 17 -35.84 10.78 -22.03
N GLY A 18 -34.88 11.22 -22.86
CA GLY A 18 -34.79 12.63 -23.22
C GLY A 18 -33.62 13.05 -24.11
N SER A 19 -33.75 12.74 -25.40
CA SER A 19 -33.41 13.60 -26.55
C SER A 19 -31.97 14.08 -26.82
N ASN A 20 -31.46 13.57 -27.95
CA ASN A 20 -30.69 14.21 -29.02
C ASN A 20 -30.51 15.75 -28.94
N ALA A 21 -29.25 16.18 -29.13
CA ALA A 21 -28.92 17.38 -29.90
C ALA A 21 -27.57 17.18 -30.65
N PRO A 22 -27.43 17.74 -31.87
CA PRO A 22 -26.33 17.45 -32.79
C PRO A 22 -25.08 18.31 -32.58
N ALA A 23 -23.98 17.83 -33.16
CA ALA A 23 -22.66 18.47 -33.20
C ALA A 23 -22.66 19.84 -33.93
N PRO A 24 -21.76 20.75 -33.54
CA PRO A 24 -21.19 21.73 -34.46
C PRO A 24 -19.85 21.25 -35.03
N ALA A 25 -19.71 21.48 -36.33
CA ALA A 25 -18.55 21.25 -37.16
C ALA A 25 -17.50 22.38 -37.03
N ASP A 26 -16.32 22.06 -37.54
CA ASP A 26 -15.30 22.94 -38.12
C ASP A 26 -14.66 24.01 -37.23
N GLU A 27 -13.36 23.83 -36.91
CA GLU A 27 -12.37 24.83 -37.31
C GLU A 27 -10.98 24.19 -37.48
N GLU A 28 -10.59 24.12 -38.75
CA GLU A 28 -9.27 23.73 -39.26
C GLU A 28 -8.32 24.93 -39.16
N ALA A 29 -7.16 24.77 -38.53
CA ALA A 29 -6.04 25.70 -38.66
C ALA A 29 -4.71 24.93 -38.74
N PRO A 30 -3.90 25.14 -39.80
CA PRO A 30 -2.68 24.37 -40.02
C PRO A 30 -1.40 25.10 -39.57
N VAL A 31 -0.34 24.29 -39.51
CA VAL A 31 1.11 24.62 -39.59
C VAL A 31 1.78 25.29 -38.37
N ARG A 32 2.72 24.54 -37.76
CA ARG A 32 4.14 24.94 -37.69
C ARG A 32 5.01 23.73 -37.33
N ALA A 33 5.68 23.21 -38.36
CA ALA A 33 6.86 22.38 -38.22
C ALA A 33 7.95 23.23 -37.56
N ASN A 34 8.49 22.76 -36.43
CA ASN A 34 9.73 23.28 -35.88
C ASN A 34 10.74 22.15 -35.80
N ASP A 35 11.92 22.50 -36.26
CA ASP A 35 13.07 21.68 -36.58
C ASP A 35 13.54 20.75 -35.47
N VAL A 36 13.93 19.56 -35.95
CA VAL A 36 14.71 18.54 -35.26
C VAL A 36 16.19 18.93 -35.32
N PRO A 37 16.92 19.05 -34.20
CA PRO A 37 18.37 18.91 -34.20
C PRO A 37 18.74 17.45 -33.95
N ALA A 38 19.50 16.87 -34.87
CA ALA A 38 20.07 15.53 -34.77
C ALA A 38 21.07 15.42 -33.60
N PRO A 39 21.21 14.23 -32.96
CA PRO A 39 22.24 13.97 -31.97
C PRO A 39 23.61 13.72 -32.62
N PRO A 40 24.72 14.16 -32.00
CA PRO A 40 26.05 13.80 -32.45
C PRO A 40 26.40 12.35 -32.08
N THR A 41 26.86 11.62 -33.09
CA THR A 41 27.56 10.34 -33.00
C THR A 41 28.93 10.51 -32.36
N SER A 42 29.25 9.69 -31.35
CA SER A 42 30.63 9.42 -30.95
C SER A 42 30.81 7.95 -30.63
N ASP A 43 31.53 7.26 -31.50
CA ASP A 43 32.19 5.99 -31.25
C ASP A 43 33.33 6.16 -30.23
N ALA A 44 33.38 5.31 -29.20
CA ALA A 44 34.63 4.94 -28.53
C ALA A 44 34.50 3.61 -27.77
N LYS A 45 35.18 2.63 -28.36
CA LYS A 45 35.54 1.26 -27.93
C LYS A 45 36.34 1.25 -26.62
N VAL A 46 36.23 0.16 -25.82
CA VAL A 46 37.26 -0.57 -25.03
C VAL A 46 36.52 -1.46 -23.99
N GLN A 47 36.34 -2.76 -24.23
CA GLN A 47 37.19 -3.89 -23.81
C GLN A 47 37.59 -3.90 -22.31
N GLY A 48 37.02 -4.83 -21.56
CA GLY A 48 37.42 -5.11 -20.17
C GLY A 48 36.67 -6.29 -19.58
N SER A 49 37.14 -7.49 -19.90
CA SER A 49 36.74 -8.78 -19.32
C SER A 49 37.14 -8.91 -17.85
N SER A 50 36.25 -9.38 -16.97
CA SER A 50 36.62 -10.34 -15.91
C SER A 50 35.37 -10.90 -15.24
N SER A 51 35.22 -12.20 -15.43
CA SER A 51 34.39 -13.16 -14.73
C SER A 51 34.74 -13.24 -13.24
N SER A 52 33.72 -13.32 -12.39
CA SER A 52 33.78 -14.11 -11.15
C SER A 52 32.37 -14.45 -10.69
N SER A 53 31.91 -15.59 -11.18
CA SER A 53 30.81 -16.38 -10.65
C SER A 53 31.18 -16.89 -9.25
N SER A 54 30.47 -16.41 -8.24
CA SER A 54 30.44 -17.01 -6.91
C SER A 54 29.01 -17.40 -6.59
N ALA A 55 28.67 -18.64 -6.93
CA ALA A 55 27.49 -19.32 -6.43
C ALA A 55 27.69 -19.56 -4.93
N VAL A 56 27.02 -18.78 -4.10
CA VAL A 56 26.83 -19.08 -2.67
C VAL A 56 25.49 -19.78 -2.55
N THR A 57 25.53 -21.11 -2.59
CA THR A 57 24.47 -21.96 -2.03
C THR A 57 24.50 -21.80 -0.52
N GLY A 58 23.86 -20.72 -0.04
CA GLY A 58 23.56 -20.51 1.36
C GLY A 58 22.11 -20.90 1.61
N ALA A 59 21.91 -22.02 2.32
CA ALA A 59 20.62 -22.40 2.86
C ALA A 59 20.03 -21.23 3.67
N VAL A 60 18.83 -20.79 3.29
CA VAL A 60 18.06 -19.77 4.01
C VAL A 60 17.51 -20.41 5.28
N THR A 61 18.37 -20.59 6.27
CA THR A 61 17.96 -20.89 7.63
C THR A 61 17.51 -19.59 8.28
N GLY A 62 16.25 -19.58 8.72
CA GLY A 62 15.49 -18.46 9.26
C GLY A 62 16.32 -17.31 9.85
N ALA A 63 16.32 -16.18 9.14
CA ALA A 63 16.80 -14.93 9.66
C ALA A 63 15.95 -14.56 10.88
N GLY A 64 16.48 -14.82 12.08
CA GLY A 64 15.98 -14.21 13.30
C GLY A 64 16.00 -12.70 13.10
N SER A 65 14.81 -12.09 13.07
CA SER A 65 14.66 -10.65 12.91
C SER A 65 15.47 -9.97 14.01
N LYS A 66 16.52 -9.23 13.64
CA LYS A 66 17.27 -8.42 14.61
C LYS A 66 16.29 -7.49 15.34
N PRO A 67 16.42 -7.33 16.67
CA PRO A 67 15.56 -6.40 17.39
C PRO A 67 15.69 -5.00 16.78
N LEU A 68 14.56 -4.33 16.62
CA LEU A 68 14.52 -2.96 16.11
C LEU A 68 15.30 -2.05 17.06
N ARG A 69 15.98 -1.03 16.50
CA ARG A 69 16.66 -0.02 17.31
C ARG A 69 15.62 0.74 18.15
N PRO A 70 15.95 1.17 19.37
CA PRO A 70 15.10 2.08 20.13
C PRO A 70 14.69 3.29 19.28
N GLY A 71 13.39 3.62 19.26
CA GLY A 71 12.83 4.71 18.46
C GLY A 71 12.57 4.39 16.99
N ALA A 72 12.89 3.19 16.50
CA ALA A 72 12.51 2.77 15.16
C ALA A 72 11.00 2.52 15.08
N VAL A 73 10.40 2.89 13.95
CA VAL A 73 8.99 2.58 13.67
C VAL A 73 8.85 1.08 13.46
N GLY A 74 7.96 0.47 14.25
CA GLY A 74 7.67 -0.95 14.22
C GLY A 74 6.17 -1.21 14.10
N ILE A 75 5.77 -2.42 14.49
CA ILE A 75 4.37 -2.82 14.53
C ILE A 75 3.79 -2.40 15.88
N GLY A 76 2.66 -1.70 15.84
CA GLY A 76 1.90 -1.23 17.01
C GLY A 76 0.76 -2.19 17.34
N SER A 77 -0.44 -1.63 17.58
CA SER A 77 -1.64 -2.42 17.84
C SER A 77 -1.93 -3.42 16.71
N HIS A 78 -2.22 -4.66 17.07
CA HIS A 78 -2.54 -5.72 16.12
C HIS A 78 -3.60 -6.67 16.67
N ALA A 79 -4.31 -7.35 15.78
CA ALA A 79 -5.28 -8.37 16.17
C ALA A 79 -4.61 -9.46 17.02
N PRO A 80 -5.32 -10.01 18.03
CA PRO A 80 -4.76 -10.95 19.00
C PRO A 80 -4.32 -12.28 18.39
N GLU A 81 -4.84 -12.64 17.22
CA GLU A 81 -4.46 -13.87 16.51
C GLU A 81 -3.15 -13.73 15.73
N LEU A 82 -2.69 -12.50 15.52
CA LEU A 82 -1.48 -12.22 14.76
C LEU A 82 -0.25 -12.32 15.66
N GLN A 83 0.74 -13.07 15.20
CA GLN A 83 2.04 -13.16 15.85
C GLN A 83 3.00 -12.18 15.22
N VAL A 84 3.54 -11.27 16.03
CA VAL A 84 4.46 -10.23 15.60
C VAL A 84 5.87 -10.53 16.14
N GLN A 85 6.85 -10.57 15.25
CA GLN A 85 8.26 -10.73 15.59
C GLN A 85 9.11 -9.72 14.82
N GLY A 86 9.50 -8.64 15.48
CA GLY A 86 10.17 -7.51 14.84
C GLY A 86 9.22 -6.82 13.83
N LEU A 87 9.53 -6.94 12.54
CA LEU A 87 8.68 -6.44 11.45
C LEU A 87 7.89 -7.55 10.74
N ARG A 88 8.06 -8.80 11.17
CA ARG A 88 7.38 -9.95 10.58
C ARG A 88 6.03 -10.17 11.25
N ILE A 89 4.97 -10.29 10.45
CA ILE A 89 3.62 -10.65 10.87
C ILE A 89 3.31 -12.04 10.31
N ARG A 90 2.86 -12.95 11.18
CA ARG A 90 2.50 -14.33 10.80
C ARG A 90 1.31 -14.83 11.60
N GLY A 91 0.63 -15.84 11.05
CA GLY A 91 -0.47 -16.55 11.71
C GLY A 91 -1.75 -15.72 11.83
N GLY A 92 -2.88 -16.40 12.00
CA GLY A 92 -4.19 -15.79 12.25
C GLY A 92 -4.74 -14.95 11.09
N SER A 93 -5.77 -14.17 11.41
CA SER A 93 -6.35 -13.16 10.53
C SER A 93 -6.60 -11.88 11.31
N GLY A 94 -6.37 -10.74 10.69
CA GLY A 94 -6.70 -9.46 11.29
C GLY A 94 -5.86 -8.30 10.81
N ARG A 95 -6.01 -7.17 11.50
CA ARG A 95 -5.38 -5.90 11.20
C ARG A 95 -4.20 -5.63 12.11
N CYS A 96 -3.16 -5.04 11.56
CA CYS A 96 -2.06 -4.41 12.28
C CYS A 96 -1.98 -2.93 11.94
N LEU A 97 -1.63 -2.10 12.91
CA LEU A 97 -1.25 -0.71 12.75
C LEU A 97 0.26 -0.58 12.97
N ALA A 98 0.90 0.40 12.34
CA ALA A 98 2.27 0.76 12.72
C ALA A 98 2.28 1.37 14.13
N SER A 99 3.45 1.38 14.77
CA SER A 99 3.62 1.92 16.12
C SER A 99 3.51 3.43 16.19
N VAL A 100 3.48 4.12 15.05
CA VAL A 100 3.41 5.58 14.97
C VAL A 100 2.36 6.05 13.96
N PRO A 101 1.71 7.20 14.23
CA PRO A 101 0.83 7.86 13.27
C PRO A 101 1.63 8.53 12.14
N LEU A 102 0.94 8.81 11.04
CA LEU A 102 1.42 9.64 9.93
C LEU A 102 1.38 11.12 10.32
N VAL A 103 2.48 11.58 10.93
CA VAL A 103 2.66 13.01 11.27
C VAL A 103 3.10 13.87 10.10
N GLN A 104 3.64 13.24 9.05
CA GLN A 104 4.18 13.90 7.87
C GLN A 104 3.16 13.96 6.74
N ASP A 105 3.32 14.95 5.87
CA ASP A 105 2.45 15.18 4.73
C ASP A 105 2.46 14.04 3.71
N ARG A 106 3.61 13.36 3.55
CA ARG A 106 3.83 12.32 2.55
C ARG A 106 4.62 11.18 3.18
N ALA A 107 4.07 9.97 3.13
CA ALA A 107 4.71 8.80 3.70
C ALA A 107 4.65 7.62 2.73
N TYR A 108 5.73 6.85 2.64
CA TYR A 108 5.82 5.61 1.87
C TYR A 108 6.31 4.46 2.75
N TRP A 109 5.77 3.27 2.54
CA TRP A 109 6.25 2.04 3.17
C TRP A 109 6.02 0.85 2.26
N GLU A 110 6.70 -0.25 2.57
CA GLU A 110 6.58 -1.49 1.80
C GLU A 110 6.11 -2.66 2.66
N ILE A 111 5.50 -3.62 1.99
CA ILE A 111 5.13 -4.92 2.53
C ILE A 111 5.74 -5.97 1.64
N HIS A 112 6.52 -6.88 2.22
CA HIS A 112 7.15 -7.96 1.49
C HIS A 112 6.47 -9.27 1.83
N VAL A 113 5.97 -9.96 0.82
CA VAL A 113 5.32 -11.26 1.00
C VAL A 113 6.39 -12.32 1.20
N VAL A 114 6.39 -12.95 2.38
CA VAL A 114 7.36 -13.97 2.77
C VAL A 114 6.79 -15.36 2.51
N GLU A 115 5.54 -15.59 2.90
CA GLU A 115 4.83 -16.86 2.70
C GLU A 115 3.40 -16.55 2.30
N VAL A 116 2.86 -17.35 1.38
CA VAL A 116 1.47 -17.27 0.94
C VAL A 116 0.84 -18.61 1.32
N GLY A 117 -0.30 -18.56 1.98
CA GLY A 117 -1.04 -19.77 2.32
C GLY A 117 -1.50 -20.53 1.09
N GLN A 118 -1.72 -21.83 1.26
CA GLN A 118 -2.15 -22.71 0.17
C GLN A 118 -3.69 -22.75 0.03
N GLN A 119 -4.42 -22.10 0.93
CA GLN A 119 -5.87 -22.19 0.99
C GLN A 119 -6.56 -21.08 0.18
N ILE A 120 -7.79 -21.36 -0.24
CA ILE A 120 -8.68 -20.34 -0.79
C ILE A 120 -9.03 -19.40 0.36
N GLY A 121 -8.47 -18.19 0.35
CA GLY A 121 -8.72 -17.21 1.40
C GLY A 121 -7.57 -16.28 1.73
N THR A 122 -6.39 -16.47 1.15
CA THR A 122 -5.29 -15.52 1.34
C THR A 122 -5.72 -14.10 0.97
N LEU A 123 -5.57 -13.20 1.94
CA LEU A 123 -6.04 -11.84 1.82
C LEU A 123 -5.01 -10.90 2.42
N LEU A 124 -4.53 -9.97 1.59
CA LEU A 124 -3.68 -8.87 2.00
C LEU A 124 -4.35 -7.56 1.59
N LEU A 125 -4.65 -6.73 2.57
CA LEU A 125 -4.99 -5.33 2.34
C LEU A 125 -3.94 -4.44 2.96
N ALA A 126 -3.54 -3.39 2.25
CA ALA A 126 -2.62 -2.39 2.77
C ALA A 126 -3.13 -0.98 2.50
N GLY A 127 -2.91 -0.08 3.45
CA GLY A 127 -3.39 1.29 3.38
C GLY A 127 -3.26 1.98 4.73
N VAL A 128 -4.31 2.70 5.12
CA VAL A 128 -4.31 3.52 6.34
C VAL A 128 -5.57 3.29 7.15
N ALA A 129 -5.46 3.44 8.47
CA ALA A 129 -6.61 3.44 9.36
C ALA A 129 -6.39 4.45 10.49
N ALA A 130 -7.47 5.03 11.00
CA ALA A 130 -7.40 5.71 12.26
C ALA A 130 -7.34 4.69 13.41
N GLN A 131 -6.64 5.04 14.49
CA GLN A 131 -6.74 4.28 15.74
C GLN A 131 -8.18 4.37 16.28
N GLY A 132 -8.69 3.23 16.72
CA GLY A 132 -10.03 3.07 17.24
C GLY A 132 -10.06 1.98 18.31
N PRO A 133 -11.24 1.62 18.80
CA PRO A 133 -11.39 0.50 19.73
C PRO A 133 -10.84 -0.81 19.14
N ASP A 134 -10.42 -1.72 20.04
CA ASP A 134 -9.69 -2.94 19.68
C ASP A 134 -10.50 -3.90 18.79
N ASP A 135 -11.83 -3.82 18.82
CA ASP A 135 -12.74 -4.59 17.96
C ASP A 135 -12.53 -4.29 16.46
N HIS A 136 -12.02 -3.10 16.12
CA HIS A 136 -11.67 -2.73 14.76
C HIS A 136 -10.45 -3.52 14.23
N LEU A 137 -9.63 -4.11 15.10
CA LEU A 137 -8.47 -4.88 14.68
C LEU A 137 -8.86 -6.19 13.98
N GLN A 138 -10.09 -6.68 14.17
CA GLN A 138 -10.60 -7.86 13.44
C GLN A 138 -11.25 -7.50 12.10
N GLN A 139 -11.46 -6.22 11.82
CA GLN A 139 -12.15 -5.77 10.62
C GLN A 139 -11.18 -5.54 9.45
N ARG A 140 -11.64 -5.79 8.22
CA ARG A 140 -10.88 -5.47 6.99
C ARG A 140 -10.71 -3.97 6.82
N LEU A 141 -9.61 -3.55 6.20
CA LEU A 141 -9.44 -2.14 5.80
C LEU A 141 -10.53 -1.75 4.79
N GLY A 142 -11.15 -0.59 4.99
CA GLY A 142 -12.30 -0.14 4.19
C GLY A 142 -13.66 -0.59 4.73
N ALA A 143 -13.71 -1.45 5.76
CA ALA A 143 -14.97 -1.82 6.41
C ALA A 143 -15.59 -0.68 7.24
N THR A 144 -14.78 0.32 7.62
CA THR A 144 -15.23 1.52 8.33
C THR A 144 -14.84 2.77 7.56
N ALA A 145 -15.61 3.85 7.74
CA ALA A 145 -15.32 5.15 7.14
C ALA A 145 -13.97 5.76 7.58
N ARG A 146 -13.34 5.20 8.63
CA ARG A 146 -12.05 5.65 9.18
C ARG A 146 -10.88 4.73 8.75
N SER A 147 -11.08 3.89 7.74
CA SER A 147 -10.03 3.04 7.20
C SER A 147 -10.13 2.94 5.69
N PHE A 148 -8.99 2.75 5.05
CA PHE A 148 -8.87 2.55 3.62
C PHE A 148 -7.81 1.49 3.37
N GLY A 149 -8.07 0.57 2.45
CA GLY A 149 -7.09 -0.44 2.05
C GLY A 149 -7.29 -0.84 0.61
N VAL A 150 -6.18 -1.07 -0.07
CA VAL A 150 -6.13 -1.69 -1.39
C VAL A 150 -5.94 -3.19 -1.17
N GLN A 151 -6.76 -4.00 -1.84
CA GLN A 151 -6.64 -5.46 -1.79
C GLN A 151 -5.68 -5.95 -2.86
N PHE A 152 -4.73 -6.80 -2.45
CA PHE A 152 -3.76 -7.45 -3.33
C PHE A 152 -4.09 -8.94 -3.48
N GLY A 153 -3.66 -9.56 -4.57
CA GLY A 153 -3.96 -10.97 -4.85
C GLY A 153 -5.21 -11.23 -5.71
N THR A 154 -5.95 -10.19 -6.11
CA THR A 154 -7.21 -10.33 -6.88
C THR A 154 -6.99 -10.42 -8.38
N SER A 155 -6.21 -9.49 -8.96
CA SER A 155 -5.88 -9.47 -10.39
C SER A 155 -4.70 -10.39 -10.71
N GLU A 156 -3.68 -10.37 -9.87
CA GLU A 156 -2.55 -11.29 -9.91
C GLU A 156 -2.44 -11.98 -8.54
N PRO A 157 -2.40 -13.32 -8.48
CA PRO A 157 -2.23 -14.05 -7.23
C PRO A 157 -0.95 -13.61 -6.50
N LEU A 158 -1.04 -13.44 -5.18
CA LEU A 158 0.12 -13.13 -4.34
C LEU A 158 1.15 -14.27 -4.42
N LYS A 159 2.41 -13.91 -4.54
CA LYS A 159 3.54 -14.85 -4.58
C LYS A 159 4.58 -14.49 -3.53
N VAL A 160 5.32 -15.51 -3.10
CA VAL A 160 6.50 -15.31 -2.25
C VAL A 160 7.50 -14.42 -2.98
N GLY A 161 7.97 -13.38 -2.29
CA GLY A 161 8.89 -12.39 -2.83
C GLY A 161 8.22 -11.13 -3.36
N ASP A 162 6.88 -11.09 -3.45
CA ASP A 162 6.17 -9.89 -3.90
C ASP A 162 6.45 -8.70 -2.97
N VAL A 163 6.58 -7.52 -3.59
CA VAL A 163 6.77 -6.23 -2.91
C VAL A 163 5.57 -5.35 -3.20
N ILE A 164 4.91 -4.93 -2.13
CA ILE A 164 3.77 -4.01 -2.19
C ILE A 164 4.21 -2.67 -1.63
N GLY A 165 4.16 -1.63 -2.46
CA GLY A 165 4.45 -0.27 -2.05
C GLY A 165 3.15 0.48 -1.75
N ILE A 166 3.12 1.25 -0.67
CA ILE A 166 2.00 2.14 -0.33
C ILE A 166 2.53 3.53 -0.09
N ALA A 167 1.91 4.52 -0.74
CA ALA A 167 2.15 5.94 -0.52
C ALA A 167 0.87 6.61 -0.03
N CYS A 168 0.98 7.42 1.02
CA CYS A 168 -0.10 8.25 1.52
C CYS A 168 0.32 9.73 1.43
N ASN A 169 -0.52 10.57 0.84
CA ASN A 169 -0.32 12.01 0.76
C ASN A 169 -1.52 12.74 1.36
N GLN A 170 -1.28 13.37 2.51
CA GLN A 170 -2.23 14.16 3.28
C GLN A 170 -2.04 15.68 3.16
N ALA A 171 -1.03 16.15 2.39
CA ALA A 171 -0.88 17.58 2.08
C ALA A 171 -1.99 18.12 1.16
N THR A 172 -2.65 17.24 0.40
CA THR A 172 -3.75 17.60 -0.49
C THR A 172 -5.06 17.02 0.03
N PHE A 173 -6.14 17.79 -0.05
CA PHE A 173 -7.48 17.31 0.27
C PHE A 173 -8.27 17.02 -1.03
N PRO A 174 -8.88 15.83 -1.19
CA PRO A 174 -8.90 14.72 -0.23
C PRO A 174 -7.54 14.00 -0.12
N VAL A 175 -7.31 13.35 1.03
CA VAL A 175 -6.13 12.49 1.25
C VAL A 175 -6.08 11.42 0.16
N SER A 176 -4.91 11.24 -0.42
CA SER A 176 -4.69 10.26 -1.48
C SER A 176 -3.83 9.10 -0.97
N VAL A 177 -4.21 7.88 -1.38
CA VAL A 177 -3.44 6.66 -1.14
C VAL A 177 -3.18 5.99 -2.49
N THR A 178 -1.92 5.75 -2.79
CA THR A 178 -1.47 5.11 -4.03
C THR A 178 -0.76 3.81 -3.69
N ALA A 179 -0.97 2.78 -4.51
CA ALA A 179 -0.46 1.44 -4.29
C ALA A 179 0.31 0.94 -5.51
N TRP A 180 1.33 0.14 -5.26
CA TRP A 180 2.11 -0.59 -6.28
C TRP A 180 2.24 -2.06 -5.88
N HIS A 181 2.29 -2.94 -6.86
CA HIS A 181 2.60 -4.36 -6.72
C HIS A 181 3.76 -4.67 -7.67
N ASN A 182 4.92 -5.05 -7.12
CA ASN A 182 6.17 -5.29 -7.86
C ASN A 182 6.54 -4.11 -8.78
N GLY A 183 6.39 -2.90 -8.23
CA GLY A 183 6.63 -1.63 -8.92
C GLY A 183 5.60 -1.20 -9.95
N ALA A 184 4.63 -2.05 -10.30
CA ALA A 184 3.52 -1.69 -11.18
C ALA A 184 2.39 -1.00 -10.37
N PRO A 185 1.82 0.11 -10.85
CA PRO A 185 0.73 0.79 -10.14
C PRO A 185 -0.52 -0.09 -10.10
N VAL A 186 -1.16 -0.17 -8.93
CA VAL A 186 -2.42 -0.88 -8.72
C VAL A 186 -3.57 0.11 -8.70
N PRO A 187 -4.64 -0.11 -9.49
CA PRO A 187 -5.83 0.71 -9.42
C PRO A 187 -6.43 0.70 -8.01
N ALA A 188 -6.49 1.87 -7.39
CA ALA A 188 -7.05 2.06 -6.06
C ALA A 188 -8.24 3.02 -6.14
N PRO A 189 -9.40 2.71 -5.52
CA PRO A 189 -10.50 3.66 -5.45
C PRO A 189 -10.07 4.88 -4.63
N MET A 190 -10.61 6.06 -4.95
CA MET A 190 -10.34 7.27 -4.18
C MET A 190 -10.81 7.07 -2.72
N PRO A 191 -9.92 7.27 -1.71
CA PRO A 191 -10.33 7.18 -0.32
C PRO A 191 -11.44 8.19 0.01
N ARG A 192 -12.44 7.75 0.78
CA ARG A 192 -13.53 8.60 1.27
C ARG A 192 -13.55 8.60 2.78
N GLY A 193 -13.79 9.77 3.39
CA GLY A 193 -14.01 9.86 4.84
C GLY A 193 -12.76 9.78 5.72
N LEU A 194 -11.57 9.65 5.13
CA LEU A 194 -10.32 9.73 5.88
C LEU A 194 -10.16 11.12 6.51
N LYS A 195 -10.21 11.18 7.83
CA LYS A 195 -10.09 12.40 8.64
C LYS A 195 -9.35 12.09 9.93
N GLY A 196 -8.64 13.12 10.42
CA GLY A 196 -7.88 13.04 11.66
C GLY A 196 -6.55 12.31 11.47
N GLU A 197 -6.01 11.83 12.57
CA GLU A 197 -4.75 11.08 12.60
C GLU A 197 -4.92 9.72 11.92
N LEU A 198 -3.94 9.35 11.09
CA LEU A 198 -3.94 8.12 10.30
C LEU A 198 -2.69 7.33 10.61
N TRP A 199 -2.81 6.01 10.65
CA TRP A 199 -1.70 5.08 10.84
C TRP A 199 -1.54 4.24 9.58
N PRO A 200 -0.30 3.93 9.16
CA PRO A 200 -0.07 2.82 8.25
C PRO A 200 -0.75 1.57 8.81
N ALA A 201 -1.49 0.86 7.97
CA ALA A 201 -2.29 -0.27 8.38
C ALA A 201 -2.23 -1.40 7.36
N LEU A 202 -2.20 -2.64 7.87
CA LEU A 202 -2.31 -3.87 7.10
C LEU A 202 -3.46 -4.71 7.62
N PHE A 203 -4.13 -5.43 6.74
CA PHE A 203 -4.95 -6.57 7.10
C PHE A 203 -4.39 -7.81 6.42
N VAL A 204 -4.10 -8.84 7.20
CA VAL A 204 -3.52 -10.10 6.73
C VAL A 204 -4.46 -11.25 7.07
N SER A 205 -4.54 -12.22 6.16
CA SER A 205 -5.19 -13.51 6.37
C SER A 205 -4.45 -14.54 5.53
N ASP A 206 -4.04 -15.65 6.16
CA ASP A 206 -3.35 -16.77 5.49
C ASP A 206 -2.13 -16.35 4.65
N CYS A 207 -1.31 -15.43 5.17
CA CYS A 207 -0.01 -15.06 4.61
C CYS A 207 0.95 -14.58 5.70
N VAL A 208 2.25 -14.60 5.40
CA VAL A 208 3.33 -14.05 6.24
C VAL A 208 3.98 -12.91 5.49
N VAL A 209 4.14 -11.77 6.16
CA VAL A 209 4.72 -10.57 5.57
C VAL A 209 5.78 -9.96 6.46
N ASP A 210 6.77 -9.31 5.84
CA ASP A 210 7.66 -8.36 6.49
C ASP A 210 7.18 -6.93 6.18
N TRP A 211 6.91 -6.13 7.20
CA TRP A 211 6.41 -4.76 7.05
C TRP A 211 7.57 -3.76 7.12
N ALA A 212 8.06 -3.33 5.96
CA ALA A 212 9.18 -2.42 5.81
C ALA A 212 8.76 -0.95 6.01
N LEU A 213 8.78 -0.54 7.29
CA LEU A 213 8.40 0.80 7.76
C LEU A 213 9.56 1.81 7.78
N ALA A 214 10.76 1.42 7.36
CA ALA A 214 11.95 2.27 7.30
C ALA A 214 12.66 2.13 5.96
N GLU A 215 13.30 3.20 5.48
CA GLU A 215 13.91 3.22 4.14
C GLU A 215 14.97 2.13 3.95
N SER A 216 15.73 1.83 5.01
CA SER A 216 16.75 0.78 5.00
C SER A 216 16.20 -0.63 4.78
N HIS A 217 14.88 -0.81 4.88
CA HIS A 217 14.21 -2.09 4.69
C HIS A 217 13.48 -2.17 3.35
N TRP A 218 13.42 -1.10 2.56
CA TRP A 218 12.79 -1.14 1.25
C TRP A 218 13.60 -1.96 0.26
N LYS A 219 12.90 -2.69 -0.61
CA LYS A 219 13.47 -3.47 -1.70
C LYS A 219 13.26 -2.79 -3.05
N GLU A 220 12.17 -2.04 -3.22
CA GLU A 220 11.81 -1.45 -4.50
C GLU A 220 12.06 0.06 -4.51
N ASN A 221 13.23 0.44 -5.04
CA ASN A 221 13.59 1.86 -5.12
C ASN A 221 12.94 2.58 -6.30
N THR A 222 12.45 1.85 -7.32
CA THR A 222 11.95 2.48 -8.54
C THR A 222 10.49 2.94 -8.43
N SER A 223 9.70 2.33 -7.55
CA SER A 223 8.28 2.65 -7.37
C SER A 223 8.00 3.72 -6.33
N ARG A 224 9.00 4.10 -5.54
CA ARG A 224 8.86 5.17 -4.55
C ARG A 224 8.62 6.51 -5.26
N PRO A 225 7.48 7.18 -5.04
CA PRO A 225 7.26 8.49 -5.61
C PRO A 225 8.23 9.52 -5.00
N GLN A 226 8.63 10.50 -5.79
CA GLN A 226 9.55 11.54 -5.34
C GLN A 226 8.98 12.33 -4.15
N GLY A 227 9.80 12.51 -3.11
CA GLY A 227 9.43 13.28 -1.91
C GLY A 227 8.51 12.55 -0.93
N PHE A 228 8.43 11.22 -1.03
CA PHE A 228 7.82 10.38 0.01
C PHE A 228 8.91 9.71 0.83
N GLU A 229 8.81 9.83 2.14
CA GLU A 229 9.77 9.30 3.11
C GLU A 229 9.12 8.21 3.98
N ALA A 230 9.94 7.45 4.70
CA ALA A 230 9.43 6.47 5.65
C ALA A 230 8.60 7.13 6.78
N PRO A 231 7.57 6.45 7.33
CA PRO A 231 6.90 6.88 8.56
C PRO A 231 7.89 7.33 9.63
N MET A 232 7.68 8.54 10.16
CA MET A 232 8.55 9.11 11.18
C MET A 232 7.86 9.07 12.56
N PRO A 233 8.59 8.72 13.64
CA PRO A 233 8.08 8.91 14.98
C PRO A 233 7.89 10.40 15.27
N SER A 234 6.83 10.74 16.01
CA SER A 234 6.60 12.12 16.41
C SER A 234 7.75 12.59 17.32
N ARG A 235 8.29 13.79 17.06
CA ARG A 235 9.41 14.35 17.85
C ARG A 235 8.98 14.87 19.24
N GLY A 236 7.73 14.65 19.64
CA GLY A 236 7.08 15.32 20.77
C GLY A 236 7.15 14.63 22.14
N LEU A 237 7.74 13.44 22.25
CA LEU A 237 7.80 12.68 23.52
C LEU A 237 9.19 12.07 23.76
N ILE A 238 10.24 12.88 23.71
CA ILE A 238 11.47 12.60 24.46
C ILE A 238 11.36 13.40 25.75
N GLY A 239 10.55 12.90 26.68
CA GLY A 239 10.30 13.53 27.96
C GLY A 239 10.05 12.47 29.03
N GLY A 240 11.14 12.04 29.67
CA GLY A 240 11.15 11.51 31.04
C GLY A 240 10.68 10.07 31.24
N ASP A 241 11.67 9.25 31.61
CA ASP A 241 11.60 7.99 32.36
C ASP A 241 10.37 7.77 33.27
#